data_AF-A0A9X9A374-F1
#
_entry.id   AF-A0A9X9A374-F1
#
_cell.length_a   1.000
_cell.length_b   1.000
_cell.length_c   1.000
_cell.angle_alpha   90.00
_cell.angle_beta   90.00
_cell.angle_gamma   90.00
#
_symmetry.space_group_name_H-M   'P 1'
#
loop_
_entity.id
_entity.type
_entity.pdbx_description
1 polymer ?
#
loop_
_entity_poly.entity_id
_entity_poly.type
_entity_poly.pdbx_seq_one_letter_code
_entity_poly.pdbx_strand_id
1 'polypeptide(L)'
;EYIGFNSAWGYWLAGILGNVATIMLLFSTLGYFFPIFKGGNNVASIVGASLLLWTLHFLILFGIREASIMNVIATIGKLVPIVLFIVVMVTAFRWDTFTHDFWGEGTISLSAILGQVKNTMLVTLWVFIGVEGAVVLSGRAKNSRDVGKATVLGLILVMSIYILISVLSMGAMTRGELSVLETPSMGHVLEHVVGPWGAVAINIGLVASLVGTLI
;
A
#
# COMPACT_ATOMS: atom_id res chain seq x y z
N GLU A 1 4.63 20.31 -27.47
CA GLU A 1 4.11 19.00 -27.94
C GLU A 1 4.94 17.82 -27.44
N TYR A 2 6.25 17.75 -27.72
CA TYR A 2 7.14 16.65 -27.26
C TYR A 2 7.17 16.43 -25.74
N ILE A 3 7.27 17.50 -24.93
CA ILE A 3 7.29 17.40 -23.46
C ILE A 3 5.94 16.87 -22.93
N GLY A 4 4.83 17.32 -23.51
CA GLY A 4 3.49 16.85 -23.14
C GLY A 4 3.28 15.37 -23.48
N PHE A 5 3.76 14.94 -24.66
CA PHE A 5 3.75 13.54 -25.06
C PHE A 5 4.55 12.66 -24.09
N ASN A 6 5.78 13.04 -23.74
CA ASN A 6 6.61 12.28 -22.80
C ASN A 6 5.97 12.16 -21.41
N SER A 7 5.32 13.23 -20.92
CA SER A 7 4.61 13.20 -19.65
C SER A 7 3.42 12.24 -19.68
N ALA A 8 2.58 12.30 -20.71
CA ALA A 8 1.43 11.41 -20.87
C ALA A 8 1.86 9.94 -21.05
N TRP A 9 2.89 9.70 -21.87
CA TRP A 9 3.44 8.37 -22.08
C TRP A 9 4.03 7.77 -20.81
N GLY A 10 4.81 8.57 -20.07
CA GLY A 10 5.38 8.16 -18.78
C GLY A 10 4.29 7.83 -17.76
N TYR A 11 3.26 8.67 -17.65
CA TYR A 11 2.12 8.43 -16.75
C TYR A 11 1.35 7.15 -17.13
N TRP A 12 1.13 6.91 -18.43
CA TRP A 12 0.49 5.69 -18.91
C TRP A 12 1.31 4.43 -18.59
N LEU A 13 2.63 4.46 -18.82
CA LEU A 13 3.52 3.36 -18.44
C LEU A 13 3.53 3.11 -16.92
N ALA A 14 3.56 4.17 -16.12
CA ALA A 14 3.49 4.06 -14.66
C ALA A 14 2.18 3.39 -14.22
N GLY A 15 1.06 3.71 -14.87
CA GLY A 15 -0.23 3.05 -14.62
C GLY A 15 -0.21 1.55 -14.90
N ILE A 16 0.42 1.12 -16.00
CA ILE A 16 0.57 -0.31 -16.33
C ILE A 16 1.36 -1.04 -15.24
N LEU A 17 2.53 -0.50 -14.87
CA LEU A 17 3.39 -1.10 -13.85
C LEU A 17 2.70 -1.11 -12.47
N GLY A 18 1.95 -0.05 -12.14
CA GLY A 18 1.16 0.03 -10.92
C GLY A 18 0.08 -1.06 -10.83
N ASN A 19 -0.62 -1.33 -11.94
CA ASN A 19 -1.61 -2.40 -11.99
C ASN A 19 -0.97 -3.78 -11.81
N VAL A 20 0.18 -4.04 -12.44
CA VAL A 20 0.91 -5.30 -12.25
C VAL A 20 1.34 -5.47 -10.79
N ALA A 21 1.91 -4.44 -10.17
CA ALA A 21 2.29 -4.47 -8.76
C ALA A 21 1.07 -4.71 -7.83
N THR A 22 -0.06 -4.09 -8.13
CA THR A 22 -1.32 -4.25 -7.38
C THR A 22 -1.84 -5.68 -7.45
N ILE A 23 -1.84 -6.29 -8.65
CA ILE A 23 -2.25 -7.68 -8.84
C ILE A 23 -1.27 -8.64 -8.16
N MET A 24 0.05 -8.40 -8.27
CA MET A 24 1.05 -9.22 -7.58
C MET A 24 0.83 -9.20 -6.06
N LEU A 25 0.56 -8.02 -5.49
CA LEU A 25 0.26 -7.87 -4.06
C LEU A 25 -1.04 -8.58 -3.68
N LEU A 26 -2.06 -8.54 -4.54
CA LEU A 26 -3.32 -9.25 -4.33
C LEU A 26 -3.08 -10.77 -4.23
N PHE A 27 -2.33 -11.35 -5.17
CA PHE A 27 -2.00 -12.78 -5.12
C PHE A 27 -1.07 -13.13 -3.96
N SER A 28 -0.11 -12.27 -3.60
CA SER A 28 0.71 -12.48 -2.40
C SER A 28 -0.16 -12.53 -1.13
N THR A 29 -1.15 -11.63 -1.04
CA THR A 29 -2.12 -11.59 0.07
C THR A 29 -3.01 -12.84 0.09
N LEU A 30 -3.49 -13.30 -1.08
CA LEU A 30 -4.22 -14.56 -1.20
C LEU A 30 -3.34 -15.77 -0.82
N GLY A 31 -2.02 -15.65 -0.98
CA GLY A 31 -1.02 -16.63 -0.54
C GLY A 31 -1.10 -16.98 0.94
N TYR A 32 -1.58 -16.06 1.79
CA TYR A 32 -1.84 -16.31 3.21
C TYR A 32 -2.91 -17.38 3.43
N PHE A 33 -3.98 -17.38 2.61
CA PHE A 33 -5.08 -18.34 2.71
C PHE A 33 -4.86 -19.58 1.85
N PHE A 34 -4.23 -19.40 0.69
CA PHE A 34 -4.01 -20.43 -0.31
C PHE A 34 -2.51 -20.52 -0.63
N PRO A 35 -1.78 -21.48 -0.03
CA PRO A 35 -0.31 -21.58 -0.17
C PRO A 35 0.19 -21.66 -1.62
N ILE A 36 -0.67 -22.07 -2.57
CA ILE A 36 -0.36 -22.08 -4.01
C ILE A 36 0.01 -20.69 -4.54
N PHE A 37 -0.47 -19.60 -3.94
CA PHE A 37 -0.20 -18.22 -4.37
C PHE A 37 0.92 -17.54 -3.58
N LYS A 38 1.62 -18.28 -2.70
CA LYS A 38 2.66 -17.72 -1.83
C LYS A 38 3.72 -16.95 -2.65
N GLY A 39 4.03 -15.73 -2.22
CA GLY A 39 4.97 -14.80 -2.86
C GLY A 39 4.39 -13.96 -4.00
N GLY A 40 3.18 -14.27 -4.50
CA GLY A 40 2.49 -13.46 -5.52
C GLY A 40 3.12 -13.46 -6.93
N ASN A 41 4.32 -14.03 -7.09
CA ASN A 41 5.11 -14.01 -8.32
C ASN A 41 5.39 -15.40 -8.91
N ASN A 42 4.77 -16.45 -8.37
CA ASN A 42 4.91 -17.82 -8.86
C ASN A 42 4.03 -18.06 -10.10
N VAL A 43 4.22 -19.19 -10.78
CA VAL A 43 3.49 -19.52 -12.02
C VAL A 43 1.97 -19.53 -11.81
N ALA A 44 1.48 -20.07 -10.69
CA ALA A 44 0.05 -20.09 -10.39
C ALA A 44 -0.52 -18.67 -10.21
N SER A 45 0.22 -17.80 -9.51
CA SER A 45 -0.14 -16.38 -9.35
C SER A 45 -0.12 -15.64 -10.68
N ILE A 46 0.82 -15.93 -11.59
CA ILE A 46 0.89 -15.31 -12.93
C ILE A 46 -0.32 -15.72 -13.78
N VAL A 47 -0.69 -17.00 -13.76
CA VAL A 47 -1.87 -17.50 -14.48
C VAL A 47 -3.14 -16.87 -13.91
N GLY A 48 -3.29 -16.87 -12.58
CA GLY A 48 -4.42 -16.23 -11.91
C GLY A 48 -4.52 -14.73 -12.19
N ALA A 49 -3.38 -14.02 -12.13
CA ALA A 49 -3.28 -12.60 -12.45
C ALA A 49 -3.71 -12.29 -13.87
N SER A 50 -3.28 -13.12 -14.83
CA SER A 50 -3.64 -12.96 -16.24
C SER A 50 -5.14 -13.16 -16.45
N LEU A 51 -5.71 -14.22 -15.87
CA LEU A 51 -7.16 -14.48 -15.94
C LEU A 51 -7.97 -13.34 -15.32
N LEU A 52 -7.56 -12.85 -14.15
CA LEU A 52 -8.22 -11.73 -13.47
C LEU A 52 -8.17 -10.46 -14.32
N LEU A 53 -7.00 -10.12 -14.88
CA LEU A 53 -6.82 -8.94 -15.71
C LEU A 53 -7.73 -8.96 -16.94
N TRP A 54 -7.76 -10.08 -17.67
CA TRP A 54 -8.64 -10.21 -18.83
C TRP A 54 -10.12 -10.19 -18.46
N THR A 55 -10.49 -10.82 -17.34
CA THR A 55 -11.87 -10.80 -16.85
C THR A 55 -12.32 -9.37 -16.55
N LEU A 56 -11.52 -8.60 -15.81
CA LEU A 56 -11.80 -7.20 -15.50
C LEU A 56 -11.86 -6.35 -16.78
N HIS A 57 -10.94 -6.59 -17.73
CA HIS A 57 -10.95 -5.90 -19.02
C HIS A 57 -12.29 -6.11 -19.76
N PHE A 58 -12.75 -7.35 -19.88
CA PHE A 58 -14.05 -7.63 -20.50
C PHE A 58 -15.21 -7.02 -19.71
N LEU A 59 -15.17 -7.07 -18.37
CA LEU A 59 -16.20 -6.48 -17.51
C LEU A 59 -16.33 -4.97 -17.74
N ILE A 60 -15.20 -4.26 -17.85
CA ILE A 60 -15.16 -2.83 -18.15
C ILE A 60 -15.73 -2.56 -19.55
N LEU A 61 -15.40 -3.39 -20.56
CA LEU A 61 -15.97 -3.28 -21.91
C LEU A 61 -17.50 -3.48 -21.93
N PHE A 62 -18.04 -4.34 -21.06
CA PHE A 62 -19.48 -4.54 -20.93
C PHE A 62 -20.22 -3.41 -20.18
N GLY A 63 -19.49 -2.40 -19.69
CA GLY A 63 -20.07 -1.19 -19.12
C GLY A 63 -20.52 -1.37 -17.66
N ILE A 64 -19.57 -1.28 -16.74
CA ILE A 64 -19.86 -1.24 -15.29
C ILE A 64 -20.49 0.11 -14.96
N ARG A 65 -21.82 0.14 -14.90
CA ARG A 65 -22.58 1.35 -14.55
C ARG A 65 -22.47 1.73 -13.06
N GLU A 66 -21.88 0.85 -12.24
CA GLU A 66 -21.82 0.94 -10.76
C GLU A 66 -20.46 1.38 -10.17
N ALA A 67 -19.58 2.00 -10.97
CA ALA A 67 -18.21 2.34 -10.55
C ALA A 67 -18.14 3.23 -9.28
N SER A 68 -19.14 4.09 -9.03
CA SER A 68 -19.10 5.00 -7.88
C SER A 68 -19.34 4.30 -6.54
N ILE A 69 -20.26 3.32 -6.47
CA ILE A 69 -20.55 2.61 -5.21
C ILE A 69 -19.38 1.68 -4.86
N MET A 70 -18.83 1.00 -5.87
CA MET A 70 -17.67 0.13 -5.70
C MET A 70 -16.45 0.88 -5.14
N ASN A 71 -16.18 2.09 -5.62
CA ASN A 71 -15.07 2.89 -5.12
C ASN A 71 -15.27 3.35 -3.65
N VAL A 72 -16.52 3.65 -3.25
CA VAL A 72 -16.83 3.97 -1.84
C VAL A 72 -16.61 2.75 -0.95
N ILE A 73 -17.11 1.58 -1.36
CA ILE A 73 -16.91 0.32 -0.62
C ILE A 73 -15.41 0.00 -0.53
N ALA A 74 -14.66 0.15 -1.62
CA ALA A 74 -13.21 -0.04 -1.65
C ALA A 74 -12.48 0.91 -0.69
N THR A 75 -12.92 2.17 -0.62
CA THR A 75 -12.35 3.19 0.28
C THR A 75 -12.60 2.82 1.74
N ILE A 76 -13.82 2.40 2.09
CA ILE A 76 -14.14 1.91 3.44
C ILE A 76 -13.32 0.66 3.75
N GLY A 77 -13.21 -0.27 2.79
CA GLY A 77 -12.41 -1.48 2.90
C GLY A 77 -10.91 -1.22 3.11
N LYS A 78 -10.40 -0.07 2.67
CA LYS A 78 -9.03 0.41 2.95
C LYS A 78 -8.90 0.98 4.36
N LEU A 79 -9.83 1.86 4.73
CA LEU A 79 -9.73 2.62 5.98
C LEU A 79 -9.95 1.75 7.22
N VAL A 80 -10.89 0.79 7.16
CA VAL A 80 -11.21 -0.06 8.32
C VAL A 80 -10.00 -0.88 8.82
N PRO A 81 -9.27 -1.64 7.97
CA PRO A 81 -8.06 -2.35 8.39
C PRO A 81 -6.95 -1.43 8.90
N ILE A 82 -6.78 -0.25 8.28
CA ILE A 82 -5.77 0.73 8.67
C ILE A 82 -6.07 1.27 10.07
N VAL A 83 -7.31 1.69 10.31
CA VAL A 83 -7.73 2.23 11.61
C VAL A 83 -7.66 1.13 12.68
N LEU A 84 -8.12 -0.09 12.36
CA LEU A 84 -8.00 -1.25 13.25
C LEU A 84 -6.55 -1.48 13.66
N PHE A 85 -5.63 -1.52 12.69
CA PHE A 85 -4.22 -1.69 12.94
C PHE A 85 -3.68 -0.59 13.85
N ILE A 86 -3.91 0.68 13.53
CA ILE A 86 -3.41 1.80 14.34
C ILE A 86 -3.92 1.70 15.78
N VAL A 87 -5.21 1.48 15.99
CA VAL A 87 -5.82 1.41 17.33
C VAL A 87 -5.23 0.27 18.15
N VAL A 88 -5.11 -0.93 17.57
CA VAL A 88 -4.55 -2.09 18.26
C VAL A 88 -3.07 -1.87 18.54
N MET A 89 -2.31 -1.37 17.57
CA MET A 89 -0.86 -1.23 17.70
C MET A 89 -0.46 -0.12 18.68
N VAL A 90 -1.29 0.90 18.89
CA VAL A 90 -1.09 1.87 19.99
C VAL A 90 -1.09 1.18 21.35
N THR A 91 -1.92 0.16 21.55
CA THR A 91 -1.95 -0.61 22.82
C THR A 91 -0.75 -1.56 22.97
N ALA A 92 -0.14 -1.95 21.85
CA ALA A 92 0.99 -2.88 21.81
C ALA A 92 2.36 -2.16 21.81
N PHE A 93 2.36 -0.84 21.69
CA PHE A 93 3.58 -0.05 21.55
C PHE A 93 4.41 -0.06 22.83
N ARG A 94 5.67 -0.48 22.73
CA ARG A 94 6.63 -0.50 23.84
C ARG A 94 7.82 0.40 23.53
N TRP A 95 8.07 1.39 24.39
CA TRP A 95 9.19 2.33 24.23
C TRP A 95 10.55 1.63 24.28
N ASP A 96 10.68 0.59 25.10
CA ASP A 96 11.90 -0.21 25.19
C ASP A 96 12.21 -0.90 23.86
N THR A 97 11.21 -1.48 23.19
CA THR A 97 11.37 -2.11 21.88
C THR A 97 11.67 -1.09 20.79
N PHE A 98 11.00 0.07 20.83
CA PHE A 98 11.22 1.14 19.84
C PHE A 98 12.63 1.73 19.90
N THR A 99 13.18 1.89 21.10
CA THR A 99 14.53 2.43 21.31
C THR A 99 15.61 1.35 21.30
N HIS A 100 15.20 0.07 21.26
CA HIS A 100 16.10 -1.06 21.15
C HIS A 100 16.90 -0.98 19.85
N ASP A 101 18.22 -0.90 19.98
CA ASP A 101 19.14 -0.83 18.84
C ASP A 101 18.83 0.32 17.87
N PHE A 102 18.45 1.48 18.42
CA PHE A 102 18.15 2.69 17.64
C PHE A 102 19.32 3.11 16.73
N TRP A 103 20.56 2.96 17.23
CA TRP A 103 21.77 3.28 16.49
C TRP A 103 22.26 2.16 15.54
N GLY A 104 21.73 0.93 15.69
CA GLY A 104 22.16 -0.23 14.93
C GLY A 104 23.49 -0.82 15.41
N GLU A 105 23.75 -2.07 15.02
CA GLU A 105 25.07 -2.70 15.14
C GLU A 105 25.99 -2.23 13.99
N GLY A 106 26.86 -1.26 14.25
CA GLY A 106 27.85 -0.78 13.28
C GLY A 106 28.53 0.54 13.63
N THR A 107 29.52 0.96 12.83
CA THR A 107 30.16 2.27 12.96
C THR A 107 29.22 3.37 12.48
N ILE A 108 28.77 4.20 13.42
CA ILE A 108 28.00 5.41 13.12
C ILE A 108 28.90 6.33 12.28
N SER A 109 28.60 6.41 10.99
CA SER A 109 29.30 7.26 10.04
C SER A 109 28.30 8.02 9.18
N LEU A 110 28.67 9.23 8.77
CA LEU A 110 27.82 10.06 7.92
C LEU A 110 27.47 9.35 6.60
N SER A 111 28.41 8.59 6.04
CA SER A 111 28.20 7.79 4.83
C SER A 111 27.16 6.69 5.02
N ALA A 112 27.18 5.98 6.16
CA ALA A 112 26.20 4.95 6.47
C ALA A 112 24.78 5.54 6.64
N ILE A 113 24.65 6.67 7.35
CA ILE A 113 23.37 7.36 7.54
C ILE A 113 22.82 7.84 6.19
N LEU A 114 23.66 8.46 5.35
CA LEU A 114 23.25 8.90 4.02
C LEU A 114 22.81 7.73 3.13
N GLY A 115 23.46 6.57 3.27
CA GLY A 115 23.04 5.34 2.60
C GLY A 115 21.64 4.90 3.03
N GLN A 116 21.37 4.86 4.34
CA GLN A 116 20.05 4.50 4.87
C GLN A 116 18.95 5.46 4.40
N VAL A 117 19.21 6.77 4.46
CA VAL A 117 18.26 7.79 3.98
C VAL A 117 17.94 7.58 2.49
N LYS A 118 18.94 7.34 1.65
CA LYS A 118 18.74 7.08 0.22
C LYS A 118 17.93 5.81 -0.06
N ASN A 119 18.21 4.73 0.66
CA ASN A 119 17.49 3.46 0.50
C ASN A 119 16.01 3.60 0.89
N THR A 120 15.73 4.31 1.99
CA THR A 120 14.36 4.58 2.42
C THR A 120 13.66 5.54 1.46
N MET A 121 14.38 6.50 0.87
CA MET A 121 13.82 7.47 -0.07
C MET A 121 13.13 6.80 -1.25
N LEU A 122 13.74 5.76 -1.84
CA LEU A 122 13.15 5.02 -2.96
C LEU A 122 11.77 4.44 -2.62
N VAL A 123 11.63 3.84 -1.44
CA VAL A 123 10.35 3.29 -0.98
C VAL A 123 9.36 4.42 -0.69
N THR A 124 9.80 5.49 -0.03
CA THR A 124 8.92 6.63 0.30
C THR A 124 8.40 7.37 -0.93
N LEU A 125 9.20 7.51 -2.00
CA LEU A 125 8.75 8.12 -3.25
C LEU A 125 7.64 7.29 -3.89
N TRP A 126 7.74 5.97 -3.83
CA TRP A 126 6.77 5.07 -4.43
C TRP A 126 5.41 5.11 -3.73
N VAL A 127 5.37 5.17 -2.39
CA VAL A 127 4.11 5.18 -1.63
C VAL A 127 3.28 6.47 -1.77
N PHE A 128 3.88 7.54 -2.32
CA PHE A 128 3.20 8.81 -2.61
C PHE A 128 2.85 8.99 -4.10
N ILE A 129 3.09 7.98 -4.94
CA ILE A 129 2.53 7.97 -6.31
C ILE A 129 1.01 7.97 -6.20
N GLY A 130 0.33 8.86 -6.93
CA GLY A 130 -1.12 9.02 -6.91
C GLY A 130 -1.62 10.29 -6.21
N VAL A 131 -0.75 11.07 -5.54
CA VAL A 131 -1.09 12.40 -4.99
C VAL A 131 -1.56 13.35 -6.10
N GLU A 132 -1.09 13.15 -7.32
CA GLU A 132 -1.51 13.83 -8.54
C GLU A 132 -2.94 13.49 -9.00
N GLY A 133 -3.56 12.42 -8.47
CA GLY A 133 -4.87 11.94 -8.92
C GLY A 133 -5.98 12.99 -8.82
N ALA A 134 -5.95 13.83 -7.77
CA ALA A 134 -6.89 14.95 -7.62
C ALA A 134 -6.72 15.99 -8.75
N VAL A 135 -5.48 16.22 -9.19
CA VAL A 135 -5.16 17.14 -10.29
C VAL A 135 -5.57 16.55 -11.63
N VAL A 136 -5.35 15.25 -11.85
CA VAL A 136 -5.77 14.54 -13.08
C VAL A 136 -7.29 14.59 -13.24
N LEU A 137 -8.04 14.49 -12.13
CA LEU A 137 -9.51 14.58 -12.13
C LEU A 137 -10.05 16.01 -11.95
N SER A 138 -9.20 17.02 -11.97
CA SER A 138 -9.59 18.42 -11.73
C SER A 138 -10.64 18.93 -12.72
N GLY A 139 -10.64 18.43 -13.97
CA GLY A 139 -11.63 18.78 -14.98
C GLY A 139 -13.07 18.34 -14.65
N ARG A 140 -13.24 17.43 -13.68
CA ARG A 140 -14.55 16.99 -13.16
C ARG A 140 -14.89 17.61 -11.81
N ALA A 141 -14.01 18.45 -11.25
CA ALA A 141 -14.21 19.06 -9.95
C ALA A 141 -15.25 20.19 -10.03
N LYS A 142 -16.15 20.28 -9.05
CA LYS A 142 -17.15 21.35 -8.95
C LYS A 142 -16.51 22.73 -8.77
N ASN A 143 -15.42 22.81 -8.01
CA ASN A 143 -14.62 24.03 -7.84
C ASN A 143 -13.12 23.72 -7.95
N SER A 144 -12.38 24.50 -8.74
CA SER A 144 -10.93 24.32 -8.92
C SER A 144 -10.11 24.59 -7.64
N ARG A 145 -10.63 25.41 -6.71
CA ARG A 145 -10.00 25.66 -5.40
C ARG A 145 -10.01 24.44 -4.48
N ASP A 146 -10.97 23.55 -4.65
CA ASP A 146 -11.10 22.36 -3.80
C ASP A 146 -10.04 21.31 -4.16
N VAL A 147 -9.58 21.29 -5.42
CA VAL A 147 -8.53 20.39 -5.90
C VAL A 147 -7.23 20.55 -5.09
N GLY A 148 -6.74 21.78 -4.98
CA GLY A 148 -5.48 22.05 -4.25
C GLY A 148 -5.60 21.72 -2.76
N LYS A 149 -6.74 22.06 -2.13
CA LYS A 149 -6.99 21.71 -0.72
C LYS A 149 -7.06 20.21 -0.51
N ALA A 150 -7.76 19.49 -1.40
CA ALA A 150 -7.89 18.05 -1.35
C ALA A 150 -6.53 17.35 -1.50
N THR A 151 -5.67 17.82 -2.41
CA THR A 151 -4.30 17.30 -2.57
C THR A 151 -3.47 17.47 -1.31
N VAL A 152 -3.44 18.67 -0.72
CA VAL A 152 -2.64 18.95 0.49
C VAL A 152 -3.17 18.18 1.70
N LEU A 153 -4.48 18.17 1.92
CA LEU A 153 -5.10 17.43 3.02
C LEU A 153 -4.90 15.92 2.87
N GLY A 154 -5.07 15.40 1.65
CA GLY A 154 -4.82 14.00 1.34
C GLY A 154 -3.36 13.61 1.61
N LEU A 155 -2.40 14.45 1.19
CA LEU A 155 -0.99 14.23 1.45
C LEU A 155 -0.67 14.20 2.95
N ILE A 156 -1.13 15.18 3.73
CA ILE A 156 -0.89 15.24 5.18
C ILE A 156 -1.51 14.04 5.89
N LEU A 157 -2.73 13.66 5.50
CA LEU A 157 -3.44 12.52 6.08
C LEU A 157 -2.69 11.21 5.82
N VAL A 158 -2.36 10.92 4.56
CA VAL A 158 -1.64 9.70 4.16
C VAL A 158 -0.25 9.65 4.79
N MET A 159 0.46 10.78 4.81
CA MET A 159 1.76 10.89 5.47
C MET A 159 1.65 10.56 6.97
N SER A 160 0.64 11.10 7.66
CA SER A 160 0.42 10.81 9.08
C SER A 160 0.12 9.33 9.32
N ILE A 161 -0.70 8.72 8.46
CA ILE A 161 -1.01 7.28 8.51
C ILE A 161 0.26 6.43 8.31
N TYR A 162 1.09 6.74 7.31
CA TYR A 162 2.33 6.00 7.05
C TYR A 162 3.34 6.13 8.20
N ILE A 163 3.48 7.31 8.78
CA ILE A 163 4.32 7.52 9.97
C ILE A 163 3.79 6.68 11.13
N LEU A 164 2.49 6.72 11.40
CA LEU A 164 1.87 5.93 12.48
C LEU A 164 2.09 4.44 12.28
N ILE A 165 1.79 3.89 11.10
CA ILE A 165 1.98 2.46 10.80
C ILE A 165 3.45 2.06 11.01
N SER A 166 4.38 2.87 10.52
CA SER A 166 5.82 2.57 10.60
C SER A 166 6.33 2.62 12.04
N VAL A 167 6.04 3.69 12.77
CA VAL A 167 6.50 3.89 14.16
C VAL A 167 5.86 2.85 15.08
N LEU A 168 4.56 2.59 14.93
CA LEU A 168 3.88 1.61 15.77
C LEU A 168 4.39 0.18 15.51
N SER A 169 4.71 -0.16 14.26
CA SER A 169 5.32 -1.47 13.94
C SER A 169 6.70 -1.62 14.60
N MET A 170 7.54 -0.58 14.54
CA MET A 170 8.87 -0.58 15.20
C MET A 170 8.80 -0.58 16.72
N GLY A 171 7.68 -0.16 17.32
CA GLY A 171 7.47 -0.27 18.77
C GLY A 171 6.87 -1.60 19.24
N ALA A 172 6.34 -2.42 18.32
CA ALA A 172 5.78 -3.72 18.64
C ALA A 172 6.75 -4.88 18.39
N MET A 173 7.58 -4.79 17.34
CA MET A 173 8.54 -5.82 16.95
C MET A 173 9.94 -5.22 16.76
N THR A 174 10.98 -6.02 17.03
CA THR A 174 12.37 -5.59 16.84
C THR A 174 12.74 -5.49 15.35
N ARG A 175 13.83 -4.76 15.05
CA ARG A 175 14.32 -4.59 13.67
C ARG A 175 14.62 -5.93 12.98
N GLY A 176 15.19 -6.87 13.72
CA GLY A 176 15.49 -8.22 13.21
C GLY A 176 14.23 -8.97 12.81
N GLU A 177 13.21 -8.94 13.67
CA GLU A 177 11.92 -9.60 13.40
C GLU A 177 11.18 -8.96 12.23
N LEU A 178 11.16 -7.62 12.14
CA LEU A 178 10.52 -6.90 11.03
C LEU A 178 11.20 -7.17 9.68
N SER A 179 12.53 -7.36 9.66
CA SER A 179 13.30 -7.52 8.43
C SER A 179 13.05 -8.85 7.70
N VAL A 180 12.57 -9.86 8.43
CA VAL A 180 12.32 -11.21 7.90
C VAL A 180 10.85 -11.47 7.56
N LEU A 181 9.95 -10.51 7.82
CA LEU A 181 8.54 -10.66 7.51
C LEU A 181 8.31 -10.68 5.99
N GLU A 182 7.49 -11.64 5.55
CA GLU A 182 7.03 -11.70 4.18
C GLU A 182 6.08 -10.53 3.88
N THR A 183 6.01 -10.10 2.62
CA THR A 183 5.06 -9.07 2.18
C THR A 183 3.71 -9.70 1.81
N PRO A 184 2.58 -9.17 2.32
CA PRO A 184 2.41 -7.92 3.07
C PRO A 184 2.70 -8.02 4.59
N SER A 185 3.63 -7.21 5.08
CA SER A 185 4.14 -7.28 6.47
C SER A 185 3.14 -6.80 7.53
N MET A 186 2.23 -5.88 7.19
CA MET A 186 1.23 -5.33 8.13
C MET A 186 0.34 -6.41 8.78
N GLY A 187 -0.04 -7.44 8.01
CA GLY A 187 -0.82 -8.55 8.53
C GLY A 187 -0.05 -9.35 9.58
N HIS A 188 1.21 -9.66 9.29
CA HIS A 188 2.08 -10.41 10.19
C HIS A 188 2.45 -9.63 11.46
N VAL A 189 2.65 -8.32 11.34
CA VAL A 189 2.88 -7.46 12.51
C VAL A 189 1.66 -7.50 13.46
N LEU A 190 0.45 -7.42 12.91
CA LEU A 190 -0.76 -7.50 13.74
C LEU A 190 -0.95 -8.91 14.34
N GLU A 191 -0.65 -9.95 13.58
CA GLU A 191 -0.69 -11.34 14.04
C GLU A 191 0.26 -11.60 15.22
N HIS A 192 1.43 -10.97 15.24
CA HIS A 192 2.35 -11.04 16.37
C HIS A 192 1.74 -10.49 17.67
N VAL A 193 0.90 -9.46 17.57
CA VAL A 193 0.31 -8.78 18.73
C VAL A 193 -0.97 -9.45 19.23
N VAL A 194 -1.91 -9.74 18.32
CA VAL A 194 -3.25 -10.22 18.70
C VAL A 194 -3.53 -11.66 18.28
N GLY A 195 -2.61 -12.30 17.57
CA GLY A 195 -2.76 -13.65 17.02
C GLY A 195 -3.37 -13.69 15.62
N PRO A 196 -3.64 -14.91 15.09
CA PRO A 196 -3.97 -15.14 13.68
C PRO A 196 -5.19 -14.37 13.15
N TRP A 197 -6.17 -14.06 14.02
CA TRP A 197 -7.35 -13.31 13.61
C TRP A 197 -7.01 -11.90 13.10
N GLY A 198 -5.93 -11.29 13.61
CA GLY A 198 -5.44 -9.99 13.17
C GLY A 198 -4.96 -10.02 11.72
N ALA A 199 -4.11 -10.99 11.37
CA ALA A 199 -3.67 -11.19 9.99
C ALA A 199 -4.85 -11.46 9.05
N VAL A 200 -5.81 -12.31 9.46
CA VAL A 200 -7.01 -12.59 8.67
C VAL A 200 -7.80 -11.31 8.39
N ALA A 201 -8.05 -10.48 9.40
CA ALA A 201 -8.79 -9.22 9.25
C ALA A 201 -8.08 -8.25 8.29
N ILE A 202 -6.76 -8.09 8.42
CA ILE A 202 -5.97 -7.22 7.54
C ILE A 202 -5.94 -7.76 6.11
N ASN A 203 -5.70 -9.06 5.91
CA ASN A 203 -5.60 -9.67 4.59
C ASN A 203 -6.94 -9.64 3.84
N ILE A 204 -8.07 -9.87 4.52
CA ILE A 204 -9.40 -9.72 3.91
C ILE A 204 -9.63 -8.28 3.46
N GLY A 205 -9.34 -7.31 4.34
CA GLY A 205 -9.49 -5.90 4.00
C GLY A 205 -8.57 -5.44 2.87
N LEU A 206 -7.33 -5.94 2.85
CA LEU A 206 -6.37 -5.70 1.79
C LEU A 206 -6.84 -6.29 0.45
N VAL A 207 -7.38 -7.51 0.43
CA VAL A 207 -7.98 -8.10 -0.79
C VAL A 207 -9.12 -7.23 -1.31
N ALA A 208 -10.05 -6.81 -0.44
CA ALA A 208 -11.17 -5.95 -0.85
C ALA A 208 -10.69 -4.60 -1.38
N SER A 209 -9.70 -4.01 -0.73
CA SER A 209 -9.02 -2.77 -1.14
C SER A 209 -8.38 -2.88 -2.53
N LEU A 210 -7.64 -3.97 -2.79
CA LEU A 210 -6.91 -4.17 -4.04
C LEU A 210 -7.86 -4.45 -5.20
N VAL A 211 -8.87 -5.30 -4.98
CA VAL A 211 -9.92 -5.55 -5.99
C VAL A 211 -10.64 -4.25 -6.33
N GLY A 212 -11.00 -3.45 -5.33
CA GLY A 212 -11.63 -2.15 -5.55
C GLY A 212 -10.72 -1.08 -6.18
N THR A 213 -9.40 -1.31 -6.23
CA THR A 213 -8.46 -0.43 -6.95
C THR A 213 -8.34 -0.81 -8.43
N LEU A 214 -8.63 -2.08 -8.76
CA LEU A 214 -8.54 -2.60 -10.13
C LEU A 214 -9.83 -2.36 -10.96
N ILE A 215 -10.91 -1.94 -10.31
CA ILE A 215 -12.22 -1.60 -10.91
C ILE A 215 -12.32 -0.09 -11.07
#